data_AF-A0A0J8UDS7-F1
#
_entry.id   AF-A0A0J8UDS7-F1
#
_cell.length_a   1.000
_cell.length_b   1.000
_cell.length_c   1.000
_cell.angle_alpha   90.00
_cell.angle_beta   90.00
_cell.angle_gamma   90.00
#
_symmetry.space_group_name_H-M   'P 1'
#
loop_
_entity.id
_entity.type
_entity.pdbx_description
1 polymer ?
#
loop_
_entity_poly.entity_id
_entity_poly.type
_entity_poly.pdbx_seq_one_letter_code
_entity_poly.pdbx_strand_id
1 'polypeptide(L)'
;MHSDSKDPNDAAPPESAVSGSDMLRRVGECRKKVMGLYRLLGNKADVIKGFAKRCNEQWEVAPKSEIGLYLGDIQDHILTMTGNLTHYETLLSRAHSNYLAQINIRMNERQEQTADVLGKLTVLGTIVLPMNIICGMWGMNVKVPGQDVENLHWFLSITAGLVIFAFVCFYVAKRVYRIV
;
A
#
# COMPACT_ATOMS: atom_id res chain seq x y z
N MET A 1 -19.46 35.41 -18.00
CA MET A 1 -20.13 34.26 -17.37
C MET A 1 -19.73 33.00 -18.10
N HIS A 2 -18.67 32.34 -17.65
CA HIS A 2 -18.54 30.89 -17.82
C HIS A 2 -17.66 30.42 -16.67
N SER A 3 -18.33 29.97 -15.62
CA SER A 3 -17.76 29.30 -14.47
C SER A 3 -17.36 27.89 -14.91
N ASP A 4 -16.06 27.63 -14.95
CA ASP A 4 -15.51 26.28 -15.10
C ASP A 4 -15.76 25.54 -13.78
N SER A 5 -16.91 24.88 -13.72
CA SER A 5 -17.32 24.00 -12.62
C SER A 5 -16.47 22.74 -12.70
N LYS A 6 -15.29 22.78 -12.07
CA LYS A 6 -14.46 21.58 -11.89
C LYS A 6 -15.20 20.61 -10.97
N ASP A 7 -15.72 19.53 -11.56
CA ASP A 7 -16.38 18.44 -10.84
C ASP A 7 -15.50 17.92 -9.68
N PRO A 8 -16.03 17.78 -8.45
CA PRO A 8 -15.27 17.31 -7.30
C PRO A 8 -14.99 15.80 -7.31
N ASN A 9 -15.31 15.09 -8.40
CA ASN A 9 -15.16 13.65 -8.54
C ASN A 9 -13.96 13.18 -9.38
N ASP A 10 -13.17 14.12 -9.94
CA ASP A 10 -11.93 13.82 -10.69
C ASP A 10 -10.68 13.75 -9.79
N ALA A 11 -10.86 13.38 -8.52
CA ALA A 11 -9.75 12.97 -7.68
C ALA A 11 -9.33 11.56 -8.11
N ALA A 12 -8.47 11.47 -9.12
CA ALA A 12 -7.80 10.23 -9.49
C ALA A 12 -7.30 9.52 -8.22
N PRO A 13 -7.48 8.19 -8.09
CA PRO A 13 -7.04 7.48 -6.90
C PRO A 13 -5.55 7.76 -6.71
N PRO A 14 -5.07 7.88 -5.46
CA PRO A 14 -3.69 8.26 -5.17
C PRO A 14 -2.74 7.37 -6.00
N GLU A 15 -1.94 7.99 -6.87
CA GLU A 15 -1.15 7.37 -7.95
C GLU A 15 -0.37 6.10 -7.52
N SER A 16 0.06 6.08 -6.25
CA SER A 16 0.67 4.92 -5.57
C SER A 16 -0.19 3.65 -5.46
N ALA A 17 -1.50 3.76 -5.30
CA ALA A 17 -2.42 2.63 -5.14
C ALA A 17 -2.72 2.00 -6.52
N VAL A 18 -2.82 2.86 -7.55
CA VAL A 18 -2.98 2.42 -8.95
C VAL A 18 -1.73 1.64 -9.41
N SER A 19 -0.53 2.14 -9.09
CA SER A 19 0.75 1.45 -9.37
C SER A 19 0.86 0.08 -8.65
N GLY A 20 0.40 0.01 -7.39
CA GLY A 20 0.31 -1.21 -6.59
C GLY A 20 -0.50 -2.32 -7.25
N SER A 21 -1.73 -1.97 -7.62
CA SER A 21 -2.67 -2.91 -8.24
C SER A 21 -2.21 -3.37 -9.63
N ASP A 22 -1.60 -2.50 -10.42
CA ASP A 22 -1.13 -2.86 -11.77
C ASP A 22 0.07 -3.82 -11.71
N MET A 23 1.03 -3.58 -10.81
CA MET A 23 2.14 -4.50 -10.58
C MET A 23 1.67 -5.89 -10.12
N LEU A 24 0.75 -5.96 -9.16
CA LEU A 24 0.16 -7.24 -8.72
C LEU A 24 -0.54 -7.96 -9.87
N ARG A 25 -1.29 -7.21 -10.70
CA ARG A 25 -1.97 -7.76 -11.89
C ARG A 25 -0.98 -8.32 -12.90
N ARG A 26 0.09 -7.58 -13.22
CA ARG A 26 1.14 -8.02 -14.14
C ARG A 26 1.88 -9.26 -13.64
N VAL A 27 2.18 -9.33 -12.34
CA VAL A 27 2.77 -10.52 -11.72
C VAL A 27 1.83 -11.72 -11.81
N GLY A 28 0.53 -11.53 -11.55
CA GLY A 28 -0.49 -12.58 -11.70
C GLY A 28 -0.63 -13.09 -13.13
N GLU A 29 -0.67 -12.20 -14.12
CA GLU A 29 -0.71 -12.56 -15.54
C GLU A 29 0.54 -13.33 -15.97
N CYS A 30 1.72 -12.93 -15.48
CA CYS A 30 2.96 -13.63 -15.75
C CYS A 30 2.94 -15.06 -15.15
N ARG A 31 2.47 -15.23 -13.90
CA ARG A 31 2.31 -16.58 -13.28
C ARG A 31 1.37 -17.45 -14.09
N LYS A 32 0.26 -16.89 -14.58
CA LYS A 32 -0.71 -17.60 -15.43
C LYS A 32 -0.06 -18.10 -16.72
N LYS A 33 0.78 -17.29 -17.36
CA LYS A 33 1.53 -17.67 -18.58
C LYS A 33 2.56 -18.77 -18.29
N VAL A 34 3.35 -18.63 -17.20
CA VAL A 34 4.34 -19.63 -16.79
C VAL A 34 3.67 -20.98 -16.49
N MET A 35 2.56 -20.97 -15.74
CA MET A 35 1.75 -22.17 -15.47
C MET A 35 1.17 -22.80 -16.73
N GLY A 36 0.72 -21.97 -17.68
CA GLY A 36 0.24 -22.43 -18.97
C GLY A 36 1.32 -23.16 -19.76
N LEU A 37 2.52 -22.55 -19.86
CA LEU A 37 3.68 -23.18 -20.52
C LEU A 37 4.10 -24.46 -19.82
N TYR A 38 4.18 -24.48 -18.49
CA TYR A 38 4.55 -25.65 -17.72
C TYR A 38 3.63 -26.85 -18.02
N ARG A 39 2.30 -26.62 -18.03
CA ARG A 39 1.31 -27.66 -18.39
C ARG A 39 1.44 -28.14 -19.83
N LEU A 40 1.69 -27.24 -20.78
CA LEU A 40 1.81 -27.57 -22.20
C LEU A 40 3.09 -28.36 -22.49
N LEU A 41 4.19 -28.04 -21.82
CA LEU A 41 5.47 -28.72 -22.00
C LEU A 41 5.50 -30.10 -21.35
N GLY A 42 4.90 -30.27 -20.16
CA GLY A 42 4.86 -31.56 -19.47
C GLY A 42 4.30 -32.68 -20.35
N ASN A 43 3.14 -32.46 -20.99
CA ASN A 43 2.53 -33.45 -21.88
C ASN A 43 3.36 -33.70 -23.16
N LYS A 44 4.15 -32.73 -23.62
CA LYS A 44 5.00 -32.90 -24.83
C LYS A 44 6.22 -33.77 -24.53
N ALA A 45 6.82 -33.64 -23.35
CA ALA A 45 7.94 -34.49 -22.93
C ALA A 45 7.54 -35.98 -22.94
N ASP A 46 6.36 -36.30 -22.41
CA ASP A 46 5.86 -37.68 -22.36
C ASP A 46 5.55 -38.26 -23.74
N VAL A 47 5.00 -37.45 -24.66
CA VAL A 47 4.74 -37.85 -26.04
C VAL A 47 6.04 -38.13 -26.79
N ILE A 48 7.05 -37.27 -26.65
CA ILE A 48 8.35 -37.48 -27.31
C ILE A 48 9.07 -38.69 -26.74
N LYS A 49 9.03 -38.88 -25.42
CA LYS A 49 9.58 -40.09 -24.76
C LYS A 49 8.88 -41.36 -25.26
N GLY A 50 7.56 -41.33 -25.39
CA GLY A 50 6.76 -42.44 -25.92
C GLY A 50 7.02 -42.71 -27.41
N PHE A 51 7.27 -41.66 -28.20
CA PHE A 51 7.60 -41.75 -29.61
C PHE A 51 9.02 -42.29 -29.83
N ALA A 52 10.02 -41.78 -29.10
CA ALA A 52 11.40 -42.24 -29.12
C ALA A 52 11.50 -43.73 -28.76
N LYS A 53 10.77 -44.18 -27.73
CA LYS A 53 10.70 -45.59 -27.34
C LYS A 53 10.11 -46.47 -28.44
N ARG A 54 8.99 -46.08 -29.05
CA ARG A 54 8.32 -46.83 -30.12
C ARG A 54 9.13 -46.90 -31.41
N CYS A 55 9.84 -45.84 -31.78
CA CYS A 55 10.73 -45.85 -32.93
C CYS A 55 11.89 -46.85 -32.76
N ASN A 56 12.36 -47.05 -31.52
CA ASN A 56 13.43 -48.02 -31.24
C ASN A 56 12.94 -49.48 -31.25
N GLU A 57 11.69 -49.73 -30.82
CA GLU A 57 11.11 -51.08 -30.69
C GLU A 57 10.45 -51.60 -31.99
N GLN A 58 9.77 -50.76 -32.80
CA GLN A 58 8.87 -51.23 -33.87
C GLN A 58 9.37 -51.05 -35.32
N TRP A 59 10.45 -50.29 -35.56
CA TRP A 59 10.93 -49.97 -36.91
C TRP A 59 12.28 -50.63 -37.20
N GLU A 60 12.27 -51.72 -37.97
CA GLU A 60 13.46 -52.47 -38.41
C GLU A 60 14.19 -51.84 -39.62
N VAL A 61 13.55 -50.91 -40.33
CA VAL A 61 13.97 -50.44 -41.67
C VAL A 61 14.68 -49.07 -41.66
N ALA A 62 14.71 -48.36 -40.52
CA ALA A 62 15.41 -47.08 -40.38
C ALA A 62 16.71 -47.24 -39.55
N PRO A 63 17.78 -46.48 -39.83
CA PRO A 63 19.00 -46.51 -39.03
C PRO A 63 18.67 -46.10 -37.58
N LYS A 64 18.54 -47.10 -36.69
CA LYS A 64 17.97 -46.99 -35.32
C LYS A 64 18.69 -45.98 -34.41
N SER A 65 19.92 -45.59 -34.75
CA SER A 65 20.77 -44.77 -33.88
C SER A 65 20.62 -43.26 -34.06
N GLU A 66 20.28 -42.76 -35.25
CA GLU A 66 20.32 -41.31 -35.50
C GLU A 66 19.03 -40.62 -35.08
N ILE A 67 17.87 -41.17 -35.47
CA ILE A 67 16.55 -40.57 -35.17
C ILE A 67 16.24 -40.59 -33.67
N GLY A 68 16.61 -41.68 -32.97
CA GLY A 68 16.46 -41.76 -31.51
C GLY A 68 17.32 -40.73 -30.78
N LEU A 69 18.52 -40.44 -31.28
CA LEU A 69 19.42 -39.44 -30.73
C LEU A 69 18.85 -38.02 -30.87
N TYR A 70 18.33 -37.67 -32.05
CA TYR A 70 17.67 -36.37 -32.26
C TYR A 70 16.41 -36.20 -31.40
N LEU A 71 15.60 -37.25 -31.24
CA LEU A 71 14.43 -37.21 -30.35
C LEU A 71 14.82 -37.09 -28.87
N GLY A 72 15.96 -37.69 -28.49
CA GLY A 72 16.56 -37.54 -27.16
C GLY A 72 16.98 -36.09 -26.88
N ASP A 73 17.65 -35.43 -27.82
CA ASP A 73 18.02 -34.01 -27.69
C ASP A 73 16.79 -33.09 -27.53
N ILE A 74 15.75 -33.32 -28.33
CA ILE A 74 14.49 -32.58 -28.22
C ILE A 74 13.83 -32.84 -26.86
N GLN A 75 13.85 -34.09 -26.38
CA GLN A 75 13.32 -34.44 -25.06
C GLN A 75 14.07 -33.67 -23.96
N ASP A 76 15.40 -33.65 -24.01
CA ASP A 76 16.23 -32.99 -23.02
C ASP A 76 16.05 -31.47 -23.03
N HIS A 77 15.86 -30.87 -24.21
CA HIS A 77 15.47 -29.46 -24.34
C HIS A 77 14.11 -29.16 -23.67
N ILE A 78 13.10 -30.01 -23.86
CA ILE A 78 11.79 -29.83 -23.21
C ILE A 78 11.92 -30.03 -21.70
N LEU A 79 12.71 -31.01 -21.25
CA LEU A 79 12.93 -31.26 -19.82
C LEU A 79 13.59 -30.05 -19.15
N THR A 80 14.63 -29.51 -19.79
CA THR A 80 15.35 -28.32 -19.33
C THR A 80 14.43 -27.10 -19.30
N MET A 81 13.63 -26.87 -20.35
CA MET A 81 12.68 -25.76 -20.38
C MET A 81 11.58 -25.90 -19.31
N THR A 82 11.13 -27.12 -19.01
CA THR A 82 10.19 -27.40 -17.92
C THR A 82 10.81 -27.07 -16.56
N GLY A 83 12.05 -27.47 -16.32
CA GLY A 83 12.79 -27.10 -15.10
C GLY A 83 12.96 -25.59 -14.92
N ASN A 84 13.26 -24.87 -16.01
CA ASN A 84 13.34 -23.41 -15.98
C ASN A 84 12.00 -22.75 -15.64
N LEU A 85 10.88 -23.27 -16.17
CA LEU A 85 9.54 -22.77 -15.85
C LEU A 85 9.19 -22.96 -14.38
N THR A 86 9.56 -24.10 -13.78
CA THR A 86 9.41 -24.32 -12.33
C THR A 86 10.25 -23.33 -11.52
N HIS A 87 11.49 -23.05 -11.95
CA HIS A 87 12.32 -22.05 -11.29
C HIS A 87 11.71 -20.64 -11.36
N TYR A 88 11.21 -20.24 -12.53
CA TYR A 88 10.55 -18.95 -12.70
C TYR A 88 9.26 -18.82 -11.88
N GLU A 89 8.49 -19.89 -11.74
CA GLU A 89 7.31 -19.91 -10.86
C GLU A 89 7.70 -19.58 -9.42
N THR A 90 8.73 -20.23 -8.90
CA THR A 90 9.15 -20.05 -7.50
C THR A 90 9.68 -18.64 -7.27
N LEU A 91 10.45 -18.10 -8.23
CA LEU A 91 10.94 -16.72 -8.16
C LEU A 91 9.79 -15.71 -8.20
N LEU A 92 8.83 -15.91 -9.10
CA LEU A 92 7.67 -15.03 -9.26
C LEU A 92 6.73 -15.10 -8.05
N SER A 93 6.59 -16.27 -7.43
CA SER A 93 5.87 -16.46 -6.16
C SER A 93 6.51 -15.68 -5.02
N ARG A 94 7.85 -15.74 -4.90
CA ARG A 94 8.60 -14.94 -3.91
C ARG A 94 8.48 -13.44 -4.17
N ALA A 95 8.62 -13.02 -5.43
CA ALA A 95 8.47 -11.62 -5.82
C ALA A 95 7.06 -11.08 -5.48
N HIS A 96 6.02 -11.88 -5.72
CA HIS A 96 4.65 -11.53 -5.36
C HIS A 96 4.47 -11.31 -3.85
N SER A 97 4.94 -12.24 -3.02
CA SER A 97 4.86 -12.11 -1.56
C SER A 97 5.69 -10.93 -1.03
N ASN A 98 6.90 -10.73 -1.57
CA ASN A 98 7.76 -9.61 -1.19
C ASN A 98 7.12 -8.26 -1.57
N TYR A 99 6.44 -8.19 -2.72
CA TYR A 99 5.76 -6.97 -3.16
C TYR A 99 4.58 -6.62 -2.25
N LEU A 100 3.77 -7.63 -1.86
CA LEU A 100 2.70 -7.44 -0.89
C LEU A 100 3.23 -6.94 0.47
N ALA A 101 4.36 -7.49 0.93
CA ALA A 101 5.00 -7.02 2.15
C ALA A 101 5.44 -5.55 2.03
N GLN A 102 6.02 -5.15 0.90
CA GLN A 102 6.39 -3.74 0.65
C GLN A 102 5.16 -2.82 0.63
N ILE A 103 4.06 -3.24 0.02
CA ILE A 103 2.80 -2.45 0.06
C ILE A 103 2.33 -2.29 1.51
N ASN A 104 2.35 -3.37 2.30
CA ASN A 104 1.92 -3.33 3.69
C ASN A 104 2.79 -2.36 4.51
N ILE A 105 4.11 -2.40 4.32
CA ILE A 105 5.06 -1.46 4.97
C ILE A 105 4.73 -0.02 4.58
N ARG A 106 4.60 0.27 3.27
CA ARG A 106 4.28 1.64 2.79
C ARG A 106 2.91 2.12 3.28
N MET A 107 1.93 1.22 3.38
CA MET A 107 0.61 1.55 3.93
C MET A 107 0.73 1.92 5.41
N ASN A 108 1.49 1.13 6.18
CA ASN A 108 1.69 1.36 7.60
C ASN A 108 2.45 2.68 7.85
N GLU A 109 3.46 2.99 7.04
CA GLU A 109 4.17 4.28 7.10
C GLU A 109 3.23 5.47 6.84
N ARG A 110 2.31 5.37 5.88
CA ARG A 110 1.27 6.41 5.67
C ARG A 110 0.28 6.49 6.80
N GLN A 111 -0.06 5.36 7.41
CA GLN A 111 -0.94 5.33 8.56
C GLN A 111 -0.28 6.02 9.76
N GLU A 112 1.02 5.84 9.96
CA GLU A 112 1.81 6.55 10.95
C GLU A 112 1.84 8.07 10.68
N GLN A 113 2.09 8.48 9.44
CA GLN A 113 2.01 9.91 9.06
C GLN A 113 0.62 10.51 9.32
N THR A 114 -0.44 9.75 9.01
CA THR A 114 -1.82 10.18 9.27
C THR A 114 -2.10 10.27 10.77
N ALA A 115 -1.57 9.33 11.57
CA ALA A 115 -1.69 9.35 13.02
C ALA A 115 -0.94 10.53 13.64
N ASP A 116 0.24 10.91 13.12
CA ASP A 116 0.97 12.11 13.56
C ASP A 116 0.19 13.40 13.24
N VAL A 117 -0.36 13.51 12.02
CA VAL A 117 -1.22 14.64 11.64
C VAL A 117 -2.48 14.71 12.51
N LEU A 118 -3.15 13.58 12.74
CA LEU A 118 -4.31 13.51 13.61
C LEU A 118 -3.95 13.91 15.04
N GLY A 119 -2.81 13.44 15.56
CA GLY A 119 -2.31 13.82 16.88
C GLY A 119 -2.18 15.35 16.99
N LYS A 120 -1.51 15.98 16.02
CA LYS A 120 -1.35 17.45 15.98
C LYS A 120 -2.69 18.18 15.99
N LEU A 121 -3.67 17.70 15.22
CA LEU A 121 -5.03 18.26 15.21
C LEU A 121 -5.76 18.07 16.54
N THR A 122 -5.65 16.89 17.16
CA THR A 122 -6.25 16.60 18.47
C THR A 122 -5.72 17.57 19.52
N VAL A 123 -4.41 17.84 19.54
CA VAL A 123 -3.84 18.78 20.51
C VAL A 123 -4.32 20.21 20.29
N LEU A 124 -4.42 20.68 19.04
CA LEU A 124 -5.09 21.96 18.76
C LEU A 124 -6.54 21.95 19.27
N GLY A 125 -7.29 20.86 19.05
CA GLY A 125 -8.64 20.70 19.57
C GLY A 125 -8.73 20.79 21.10
N THR A 126 -7.83 20.13 21.83
CA THR A 126 -7.78 20.18 23.30
C THR A 126 -7.47 21.57 23.85
N ILE A 127 -6.80 22.43 23.07
CA ILE A 127 -6.51 23.83 23.45
C ILE A 127 -7.72 24.71 23.16
N VAL A 128 -8.37 24.54 22.01
CA VAL A 128 -9.51 25.36 21.57
C VAL A 128 -10.77 25.10 22.41
N LEU A 129 -11.02 23.85 22.79
CA LEU A 129 -12.24 23.45 23.50
C LEU A 129 -12.48 24.21 24.83
N PRO A 130 -11.52 24.28 25.79
CA PRO A 130 -11.71 25.04 27.03
C PRO A 130 -11.79 26.56 26.79
N MET A 131 -11.05 27.09 25.82
CA MET A 131 -11.14 28.51 25.47
C MET A 131 -12.54 28.88 24.94
N ASN A 132 -13.12 28.01 24.11
CA ASN A 132 -14.49 28.20 23.62
C ASN A 132 -15.53 28.18 24.73
N ILE A 133 -15.36 27.34 25.76
CA ILE A 133 -16.28 27.31 26.91
C ILE A 133 -16.23 28.64 27.66
N ILE A 134 -15.04 29.18 27.94
CA ILE A 134 -14.89 30.44 28.70
C ILE A 134 -15.44 31.62 27.91
N CYS A 135 -15.09 31.74 26.62
CA CYS A 135 -15.62 32.80 25.76
C CYS A 135 -17.14 32.66 25.55
N GLY A 136 -17.65 31.43 25.44
CA GLY A 136 -19.07 31.14 25.26
C GLY A 136 -19.91 31.56 26.47
N MET A 137 -19.48 31.21 27.70
CA MET A 137 -20.19 31.62 28.92
C MET A 137 -20.24 33.14 29.10
N TRP A 138 -19.22 33.86 28.63
CA TRP A 138 -19.18 35.33 28.65
C TRP A 138 -20.00 36.01 27.54
N GLY A 139 -20.24 35.30 26.44
CA GLY A 139 -21.13 35.75 25.35
C GLY A 139 -22.61 35.47 25.62
N MET A 140 -22.93 34.69 26.65
CA MET A 140 -24.31 34.39 27.06
C MET A 140 -24.81 35.44 28.06
N ASN A 141 -26.11 35.76 28.01
CA ASN A 141 -26.75 36.71 28.95
C ASN A 141 -26.98 36.07 30.33
N VAL A 142 -25.88 35.68 30.98
CA VAL A 142 -25.83 35.05 32.31
C VAL A 142 -24.94 35.92 33.21
N LYS A 143 -25.25 35.95 34.51
CA LYS A 143 -24.52 36.77 35.47
C LYS A 143 -23.04 36.34 35.53
N VAL A 144 -22.14 37.16 34.99
CA VAL A 144 -20.70 36.89 35.01
C VAL A 144 -20.07 37.43 36.31
N PRO A 145 -19.05 36.77 36.87
CA PRO A 145 -18.30 37.28 38.00
C PRO A 145 -17.66 38.64 37.64
N GLY A 146 -18.01 39.69 38.39
CA GLY A 146 -17.58 41.08 38.15
C GLY A 146 -18.64 42.01 37.54
N GLN A 147 -19.86 41.54 37.29
CA GLN A 147 -20.92 42.35 36.65
C GLN A 147 -21.43 43.55 37.48
N ASP A 148 -21.38 43.48 38.80
CA ASP A 148 -21.91 44.53 39.70
C ASP A 148 -20.82 45.48 40.23
N VAL A 149 -19.61 45.42 39.66
CA VAL A 149 -18.46 46.21 40.10
C VAL A 149 -18.02 47.11 38.95
N GLU A 150 -17.97 48.44 39.13
CA GLU A 150 -17.56 49.42 38.11
C GLU A 150 -16.07 49.31 37.68
N ASN A 151 -15.36 48.28 38.15
CA ASN A 151 -13.93 48.09 37.92
C ASN A 151 -13.67 47.04 36.83
N LEU A 152 -13.00 47.46 35.75
CA LEU A 152 -12.61 46.60 34.61
C LEU A 152 -11.55 45.54 34.95
N HIS A 153 -11.07 45.50 36.20
CA HIS A 153 -10.06 44.57 36.68
C HIS A 153 -10.47 43.10 36.53
N TRP A 154 -11.76 42.77 36.71
CA TRP A 154 -12.25 41.39 36.56
C TRP A 154 -12.17 40.90 35.11
N PHE A 155 -12.55 41.76 34.16
CA PHE A 155 -12.41 41.47 32.72
C PHE A 155 -10.94 41.28 32.34
N LEU A 156 -10.08 42.24 32.72
CA LEU A 156 -8.64 42.17 32.43
C LEU A 156 -7.97 40.95 33.07
N SER A 157 -8.34 40.57 34.30
CA SER A 157 -7.76 39.41 35.00
C SER A 157 -8.11 38.09 34.32
N ILE A 158 -9.35 37.92 33.86
CA ILE A 158 -9.80 36.72 33.14
C ILE A 158 -9.17 36.65 31.73
N THR A 159 -9.13 37.77 31.00
CA THR A 159 -8.46 37.84 29.69
C THR A 159 -6.96 37.53 29.82
N ALA A 160 -6.29 38.09 30.83
CA ALA A 160 -4.89 37.77 31.12
C ALA A 160 -4.72 36.29 31.48
N GLY A 161 -5.63 35.71 32.27
CA GLY A 161 -5.65 34.29 32.61
C GLY A 161 -5.78 33.38 31.38
N LEU A 162 -6.66 33.73 30.43
CA LEU A 162 -6.81 33.02 29.16
C LEU A 162 -5.55 33.08 28.30
N VAL A 163 -4.91 34.25 28.22
CA VAL A 163 -3.65 34.42 27.48
C VAL A 163 -2.54 33.57 28.12
N ILE A 164 -2.41 33.60 29.44
CA ILE A 164 -1.43 32.78 30.17
C ILE A 164 -1.71 31.29 29.94
N PHE A 165 -2.97 30.86 30.03
CA PHE A 165 -3.37 29.48 29.76
C PHE A 165 -3.01 29.06 28.32
N ALA A 166 -3.28 29.91 27.33
CA ALA A 166 -2.91 29.67 25.94
C ALA A 166 -1.38 29.55 25.77
N PHE A 167 -0.59 30.39 26.43
CA PHE A 167 0.87 30.30 26.44
C PHE A 167 1.37 29.01 27.12
N VAL A 168 0.79 28.61 28.24
CA VAL A 168 1.12 27.37 28.94
C VAL A 168 0.78 26.16 28.06
N CYS A 169 -0.41 26.12 27.48
CA CYS A 169 -0.82 25.08 26.55
C CYS A 169 0.07 25.04 25.30
N PHE A 170 0.46 26.18 24.75
CA PHE A 170 1.41 26.26 23.63
C PHE A 170 2.79 25.74 24.04
N TYR A 171 3.26 26.07 25.24
CA TYR A 171 4.54 25.59 25.75
C TYR A 171 4.52 24.08 26.03
N VAL A 172 3.42 23.56 26.57
CA VAL A 172 3.20 22.12 26.77
C VAL A 172 3.11 21.41 25.42
N ALA A 173 2.37 21.94 24.44
CA ALA A 173 2.33 21.39 23.09
C ALA A 173 3.72 21.37 22.45
N LYS A 174 4.48 22.47 22.59
CA LYS A 174 5.88 22.56 22.13
C LYS A 174 6.79 21.53 22.82
N ARG A 175 6.57 21.27 24.12
CA ARG A 175 7.36 20.32 24.92
C ARG A 175 6.99 18.86 24.63
N VAL A 176 5.70 18.57 24.45
CA VAL A 176 5.16 17.22 24.22
C VAL A 176 5.44 16.76 22.79
N TYR A 177 5.34 17.66 21.80
CA TYR A 177 5.61 17.29 20.40
C TYR A 177 7.07 17.25 20.01
N ARG A 178 7.98 17.71 20.90
CA ARG A 178 9.45 17.70 20.74
C ARG A 178 9.86 17.53 19.27
N ILE A 179 9.54 18.54 18.44
CA ILE A 179 10.04 18.60 17.06
C ILE A 179 11.49 19.09 17.18
N VAL A 180 12.33 18.16 17.65
CA VAL A 180 13.72 17.84 17.32
C VAL A 180 13.87 16.37 17.64
#